data_AF-A0A511T9T3-F1
#
_entry.id   AF-A0A511T9T3-F1
#
_cell.length_a   1.000
_cell.length_b   1.000
_cell.length_c   1.000
_cell.angle_alpha   90.00
_cell.angle_beta   90.00
_cell.angle_gamma   90.00
#
_symmetry.space_group_name_H-M   'P 1'
#
loop_
_entity.id
_entity.type
_entity.pdbx_description
1 polymer ?
#
loop_
_entity_poly.entity_id
_entity_poly.type
_entity_poly.pdbx_seq_one_letter_code
_entity_poly.pdbx_strand_id
1 'polypeptide(L)'
;MSRLGVRVVVVLGLVLVGSGAWAAGPTVPFEGVWRRPDGGGLVRVAGDGTAPFLMDFASRRRWRLEPREPGVWVLGGSRPEARVTWRQSELVLAGVAVEPMTLSSVPVRTEAMTVSVEGAELPATLWLRPTGEPRNAVVMLHDAGRGSREALEPYPALLVEYGFAVLTYDARGAGLKARDDEGRANDAALQPGLKAQGDDGLAAVRLLRQRLGPSVRVGLMGFGHGAWAAVGASARAPEEVGFLILISGGAGAVWKQEQHRMRNEGRRRGLTGPELVDLTEFLDVLHDARLYADGGEARARKTLDFHLQRAKRKRWLAVTPLSSLGDVTVERFLELQRPLWRDVLSYDAAEDLPRVRGPVLALLGERDETTPAALTARALTQGLSKRTGANHRPQVTVIRGADHALAVARREAPAVETMSENALRTLTAWLITLEVQ
;
A
#
# COMPACT_ATOMS: atom_id res chain seq x y z
N MET A 1 -33.00 -7.41 30.19
CA MET A 1 -33.26 -7.08 28.77
C MET A 1 -31.96 -6.55 28.17
N SER A 2 -31.21 -7.45 27.53
CA SER A 2 -29.92 -7.18 26.90
C SER A 2 -30.12 -6.30 25.65
N ARG A 3 -29.57 -5.08 25.67
CA ARG A 3 -29.53 -4.21 24.50
C ARG A 3 -28.53 -4.80 23.49
N LEU A 4 -29.03 -5.36 22.38
CA LEU A 4 -28.21 -5.68 21.21
C LEU A 4 -27.59 -4.38 20.69
N GLY A 5 -26.32 -4.15 21.01
CA GLY A 5 -25.54 -3.03 20.50
C GLY A 5 -25.08 -3.32 19.08
N VAL A 6 -25.81 -2.82 18.08
CA VAL A 6 -25.29 -2.74 16.70
C VAL A 6 -24.18 -1.69 16.69
N ARG A 7 -22.92 -2.14 16.68
CA ARG A 7 -21.75 -1.27 16.46
C ARG A 7 -21.46 -1.22 14.95
N VAL A 8 -21.63 -0.05 14.35
CA VAL A 8 -21.19 0.25 12.98
C VAL A 8 -19.69 0.55 13.03
N VAL A 9 -18.91 -0.18 12.24
CA VAL A 9 -17.47 0.03 12.07
C VAL A 9 -17.30 1.08 10.98
N VAL A 10 -16.83 2.28 11.35
CA VAL A 10 -16.43 3.31 10.39
C VAL A 10 -15.01 2.98 9.95
N VAL A 11 -14.91 2.13 8.94
CA VAL A 11 -13.70 2.05 8.15
C VAL A 11 -13.60 3.38 7.40
N LEU A 12 -12.44 4.05 7.42
CA LEU A 12 -12.04 4.97 6.35
C LEU A 12 -12.62 4.44 5.06
N GLY A 13 -13.37 5.23 4.28
CA GLY A 13 -14.19 4.74 3.18
C GLY A 13 -13.47 4.03 2.02
N LEU A 14 -12.33 3.37 2.22
CA LEU A 14 -12.23 1.97 1.86
C LEU A 14 -13.48 1.26 2.40
N VAL A 15 -14.36 0.90 1.48
CA VAL A 15 -15.09 -0.35 1.67
C VAL A 15 -13.99 -1.35 2.07
N LEU A 16 -13.94 -1.76 3.34
CA LEU A 16 -13.49 -3.11 3.67
C LEU A 16 -14.46 -3.95 2.86
N VAL A 17 -14.10 -4.21 1.60
CA VAL A 17 -14.59 -5.39 0.91
C VAL A 17 -14.13 -6.44 1.87
N GLY A 18 -15.09 -6.98 2.62
CA GLY A 18 -14.79 -7.87 3.72
C GLY A 18 -13.72 -8.81 3.23
N SER A 19 -12.60 -8.84 3.94
CA SER A 19 -11.68 -9.96 3.88
C SER A 19 -12.50 -11.15 4.35
N GLY A 20 -13.29 -11.70 3.41
CA GLY A 20 -13.86 -13.02 3.53
C GLY A 20 -12.71 -13.95 3.83
N ALA A 21 -12.99 -15.03 4.57
CA ALA A 21 -12.02 -16.08 4.79
C ALA A 21 -11.32 -16.37 3.46
N TRP A 22 -10.01 -16.10 3.41
CA TRP A 22 -9.20 -16.33 2.23
C TRP A 22 -9.28 -17.83 1.97
N ALA A 23 -10.15 -18.23 1.04
CA ALA A 23 -10.01 -19.55 0.45
C ALA A 23 -8.64 -19.51 -0.22
N ALA A 24 -7.74 -20.43 0.17
CA ALA A 24 -6.47 -20.57 -0.52
C ALA A 24 -6.80 -20.67 -2.01
N GLY A 25 -6.36 -19.66 -2.79
CA GLY A 25 -6.45 -19.71 -4.23
C GLY A 25 -5.80 -21.00 -4.74
N PRO A 26 -6.12 -21.45 -5.96
CA PRO A 26 -5.52 -22.67 -6.49
C PRO A 26 -3.99 -22.55 -6.37
N THR A 27 -3.38 -23.53 -5.70
CA THR A 27 -1.92 -23.56 -5.52
C THR A 27 -1.26 -23.65 -6.90
N VAL A 28 -0.37 -22.70 -7.20
CA VAL A 28 0.33 -22.68 -8.48
C VAL A 28 1.58 -23.54 -8.34
N PRO A 29 1.67 -24.70 -9.03
CA PRO A 29 2.77 -25.64 -8.82
C PRO A 29 4.14 -25.12 -9.31
N PHE A 30 4.15 -23.98 -9.99
CA PHE A 30 5.32 -23.26 -10.49
C PHE A 30 5.41 -21.85 -9.92
N GLU A 31 4.81 -21.61 -8.74
CA GLU A 31 5.07 -20.39 -7.99
C GLU A 31 6.58 -20.21 -7.79
N GLY A 32 7.07 -19.02 -8.10
CA GLY A 32 8.48 -18.73 -7.98
C GLY A 32 8.93 -17.53 -8.79
N VAL A 33 10.25 -17.39 -8.84
CA VAL A 33 10.96 -16.37 -9.60
C VAL A 33 11.60 -17.07 -10.80
N TRP A 34 11.42 -16.49 -11.98
CA TRP A 34 11.81 -17.07 -13.25
C TRP A 34 12.58 -16.04 -14.07
N ARG A 35 13.45 -16.47 -14.99
CA ARG A 35 14.22 -15.61 -15.88
C ARG A 35 13.89 -15.93 -17.32
N ARG A 36 13.74 -14.88 -18.13
CA ARG A 36 13.57 -15.03 -19.58
C ARG A 36 14.91 -15.43 -20.23
N PRO A 37 14.90 -16.27 -21.28
CA PRO A 37 16.12 -16.72 -21.95
C PRO A 37 16.79 -15.62 -22.78
N ASP A 38 16.06 -14.57 -23.16
CA ASP A 38 16.53 -13.44 -23.96
C ASP A 38 17.29 -12.38 -23.13
N GLY A 39 17.53 -12.64 -21.84
CA GLY A 39 18.07 -11.65 -20.93
C GLY A 39 17.10 -10.49 -20.62
N GLY A 40 15.86 -10.57 -21.10
CA GLY A 40 14.86 -9.50 -21.04
C GLY A 40 14.35 -9.18 -19.64
N GLY A 41 14.64 -10.03 -18.65
CA GLY A 41 14.39 -9.75 -17.24
C GLY A 41 13.73 -10.89 -16.48
N LEU A 42 13.18 -10.54 -15.34
CA LEU A 42 12.61 -11.44 -14.34
C LEU A 42 11.09 -11.59 -14.54
N VAL A 43 10.57 -12.77 -14.24
CA VAL A 43 9.14 -13.09 -14.22
C VAL A 43 8.80 -13.63 -12.83
N ARG A 44 7.83 -13.01 -12.15
CA ARG A 44 7.31 -13.47 -10.85
C ARG A 44 5.95 -14.11 -11.05
N VAL A 45 5.83 -15.38 -10.68
CA VAL A 45 4.55 -16.07 -10.56
C VAL A 45 4.24 -16.21 -9.08
N ALA A 46 3.14 -15.64 -8.59
CA ALA A 46 2.77 -15.64 -7.16
C ALA A 46 1.26 -15.51 -6.97
N GLY A 47 0.80 -15.56 -5.71
CA GLY A 47 -0.50 -15.05 -5.30
C GLY A 47 -0.40 -13.66 -4.68
N ASP A 48 -1.46 -12.86 -4.77
CA ASP A 48 -1.61 -11.59 -4.04
C ASP A 48 -2.66 -11.65 -2.92
N GLY A 49 -2.91 -12.88 -2.47
CA GLY A 49 -4.03 -13.27 -1.63
C GLY A 49 -5.33 -13.48 -2.42
N THR A 50 -5.63 -12.71 -3.46
CA THR A 50 -6.94 -12.77 -4.15
C THR A 50 -6.95 -13.75 -5.30
N ALA A 51 -5.88 -13.77 -6.08
CA ALA A 51 -5.72 -14.67 -7.22
C ALA A 51 -4.24 -14.90 -7.52
N PRO A 52 -3.89 -16.02 -8.15
CA PRO A 52 -2.57 -16.16 -8.73
C PRO A 52 -2.39 -15.20 -9.90
N PHE A 53 -1.17 -14.71 -10.07
CA PHE A 53 -0.79 -13.80 -11.13
C PHE A 53 0.59 -14.15 -11.69
N LEU A 54 0.87 -13.66 -12.90
CA LEU A 54 2.20 -13.61 -13.50
C LEU A 54 2.55 -12.15 -13.77
N MET A 55 3.66 -11.69 -13.21
CA MET A 55 4.29 -10.41 -13.52
C MET A 55 5.52 -10.65 -14.38
N ASP A 56 5.53 -10.10 -15.60
CA ASP A 56 6.73 -10.02 -16.44
C ASP A 56 7.31 -8.61 -16.36
N PHE A 57 8.46 -8.46 -15.69
CA PHE A 57 9.09 -7.15 -15.52
C PHE A 57 9.60 -6.55 -16.83
N ALA A 58 9.91 -7.38 -17.84
CA ALA A 58 10.36 -6.93 -19.15
C ALA A 58 9.24 -6.20 -19.91
N SER A 59 8.06 -6.82 -19.99
CA SER A 59 6.89 -6.20 -20.60
C SER A 59 6.14 -5.27 -19.65
N ARG A 60 6.49 -5.29 -18.35
CA ARG A 60 5.88 -4.55 -17.23
C ARG A 60 4.43 -4.94 -16.97
N ARG A 61 3.99 -6.08 -17.46
CA ARG A 61 2.59 -6.50 -17.42
C ARG A 61 2.39 -7.53 -16.32
N ARG A 62 1.28 -7.36 -15.61
CA ARG A 62 0.75 -8.29 -14.62
C ARG A 62 -0.57 -8.83 -15.12
N TRP A 63 -0.64 -10.14 -15.23
CA TRP A 63 -1.86 -10.86 -15.62
C TRP A 63 -2.33 -11.74 -14.48
N ARG A 64 -3.64 -11.85 -14.32
CA ARG A 64 -4.23 -12.95 -13.54
C ARG A 64 -3.93 -14.26 -14.25
N LEU A 65 -3.59 -15.29 -13.48
CA LEU A 65 -3.44 -16.65 -13.98
C LEU A 65 -4.76 -17.41 -13.83
N GLU A 66 -5.25 -17.95 -14.94
CA GLU A 66 -6.49 -18.72 -14.97
C GLU A 66 -6.18 -20.17 -15.38
N PRO A 67 -6.47 -21.18 -14.54
CA PRO A 67 -6.22 -22.57 -14.90
C PRO A 67 -7.16 -22.98 -16.04
N ARG A 68 -6.64 -23.71 -17.03
CA ARG A 68 -7.44 -24.25 -18.14
C ARG A 68 -7.41 -25.77 -18.21
N GLU A 69 -6.21 -26.34 -18.22
CA GLU A 69 -5.97 -27.78 -18.27
C GLU A 69 -4.79 -28.12 -17.34
N PRO A 70 -4.56 -29.41 -16.99
CA PRO A 70 -3.40 -29.80 -16.20
C PRO A 70 -2.09 -29.24 -16.78
N GLY A 71 -1.42 -28.38 -16.01
CA GLY A 71 -0.19 -27.72 -16.42
C GLY A 71 -0.36 -26.58 -17.41
N VAL A 72 -1.57 -26.15 -17.79
CA VAL A 72 -1.80 -25.05 -18.73
C VAL A 72 -2.65 -23.96 -18.08
N TRP A 73 -2.13 -22.74 -18.09
CA TRP A 73 -2.74 -21.56 -17.50
C TRP A 73 -2.79 -20.43 -18.53
N VAL A 74 -3.91 -19.71 -18.59
CA VAL A 74 -4.08 -18.55 -19.48
C VAL A 74 -3.78 -17.26 -18.73
N LEU A 75 -3.14 -16.32 -19.42
CA LEU A 75 -2.96 -14.95 -18.95
C LEU A 75 -4.25 -14.16 -19.17
N GLY A 76 -5.02 -13.95 -18.11
CA GLY A 76 -6.32 -13.29 -18.16
C GLY A 76 -6.25 -11.92 -18.84
N GLY A 77 -7.12 -11.69 -19.82
CA GLY A 77 -7.20 -10.42 -20.56
C GLY A 77 -6.10 -10.19 -21.61
N SER A 78 -5.20 -11.14 -21.84
CA SER A 78 -4.21 -11.07 -22.92
C SER A 78 -4.87 -11.11 -24.32
N ARG A 79 -4.32 -10.34 -25.27
CA ARG A 79 -4.72 -10.32 -26.68
C ARG A 79 -3.48 -10.18 -27.59
N PRO A 80 -3.18 -11.14 -28.48
CA PRO A 80 -3.81 -12.47 -28.59
C PRO A 80 -3.69 -13.26 -27.27
N GLU A 81 -4.44 -14.36 -27.14
CA GLU A 81 -4.40 -15.18 -25.92
C GLU A 81 -2.97 -15.68 -25.67
N ALA A 82 -2.45 -15.34 -24.49
CA ALA A 82 -1.17 -15.79 -24.00
C ALA A 82 -1.37 -16.83 -22.89
N ARG A 83 -0.43 -17.77 -22.79
CA ARG A 83 -0.51 -18.90 -21.86
C ARG A 83 0.84 -19.27 -21.29
N VAL A 84 0.79 -19.90 -20.13
CA VAL A 84 1.91 -20.53 -19.43
C VAL A 84 1.67 -22.02 -19.39
N THR A 85 2.66 -22.80 -19.79
CA THR A 85 2.65 -24.27 -19.70
C THR A 85 3.73 -24.73 -18.73
N TRP A 86 3.36 -25.57 -17.77
CA TRP A 86 4.23 -26.17 -16.76
C TRP A 86 4.28 -27.68 -16.95
N ARG A 87 5.44 -28.20 -17.35
CA ARG A 87 5.68 -29.64 -17.54
C ARG A 87 7.12 -29.98 -17.20
N GLN A 88 7.34 -31.08 -16.46
CA GLN A 88 8.69 -31.59 -16.15
C GLN A 88 9.67 -30.53 -15.60
N SER A 89 9.16 -29.61 -14.78
CA SER A 89 9.91 -28.47 -14.24
C SER A 89 10.30 -27.37 -15.24
N GLU A 90 9.77 -27.41 -16.46
CA GLU A 90 9.92 -26.36 -17.46
C GLU A 90 8.68 -25.47 -17.51
N LEU A 91 8.90 -24.16 -17.42
CA LEU A 91 7.85 -23.15 -17.51
C LEU A 91 7.94 -22.44 -18.86
N VAL A 92 7.01 -22.72 -19.77
CA VAL A 92 6.98 -22.14 -21.12
C VAL A 92 5.92 -21.06 -21.20
N LEU A 93 6.33 -19.85 -21.58
CA LEU A 93 5.47 -18.70 -21.79
C LEU A 93 5.27 -18.45 -23.29
N ALA A 94 4.03 -18.50 -23.75
CA ALA A 94 3.66 -18.34 -25.16
C ALA A 94 2.62 -17.22 -25.36
N GLY A 95 2.64 -16.58 -26.53
CA GLY A 95 1.67 -15.53 -26.91
C GLY A 95 1.97 -14.12 -26.39
N VAL A 96 3.03 -13.94 -25.59
CA VAL A 96 3.54 -12.61 -25.19
C VAL A 96 4.68 -12.09 -26.07
N ALA A 97 5.30 -12.98 -26.83
CA ALA A 97 6.37 -12.75 -27.79
C ALA A 97 6.08 -13.56 -29.06
N VAL A 98 6.86 -13.32 -30.13
CA VAL A 98 6.69 -14.03 -31.41
C VAL A 98 6.87 -15.53 -31.23
N GLU A 99 7.95 -15.93 -30.55
CA GLU A 99 8.25 -17.33 -30.24
C GLU A 99 7.93 -17.64 -28.77
N PRO A 100 7.50 -18.86 -28.45
CA PRO A 100 7.43 -19.35 -27.08
C PRO A 100 8.79 -19.28 -26.38
N MET A 101 8.79 -18.92 -25.10
CA MET A 101 10.00 -18.81 -24.29
C MET A 101 9.98 -19.79 -23.13
N THR A 102 11.00 -20.63 -23.02
CA THR A 102 11.23 -21.47 -21.83
C THR A 102 11.93 -20.63 -20.77
N LEU A 103 11.27 -20.43 -19.64
CA LEU A 103 11.79 -19.67 -18.51
C LEU A 103 12.64 -20.58 -17.61
N SER A 104 13.77 -20.07 -17.15
CA SER A 104 14.63 -20.76 -16.18
C SER A 104 14.30 -20.32 -14.75
N SER A 105 14.20 -21.26 -13.81
CA SER A 105 14.00 -20.93 -12.40
C SER A 105 15.16 -20.10 -11.84
N VAL A 106 14.85 -19.08 -11.06
CA VAL A 106 15.80 -18.24 -10.32
C VAL A 106 15.68 -18.61 -8.84
N PRO A 107 16.70 -19.24 -8.24
CA PRO A 107 16.68 -19.56 -6.82
C PRO A 107 16.59 -18.28 -5.98
N VAL A 108 15.64 -18.25 -5.04
CA VAL A 108 15.54 -17.21 -4.00
C VAL A 108 15.46 -17.92 -2.66
N ARG A 109 16.28 -17.49 -1.70
CA ARG A 109 16.25 -18.04 -0.35
C ARG A 109 15.21 -17.27 0.46
N THR A 110 14.28 -18.00 1.07
CA THR A 110 13.31 -17.42 2.00
C THR A 110 13.48 -18.03 3.39
N GLU A 111 13.42 -17.19 4.42
CA GLU A 111 13.48 -17.60 5.82
C GLU A 111 12.20 -17.13 6.52
N ALA A 112 11.49 -18.03 7.20
CA ALA A 112 10.35 -17.66 8.03
C ALA A 112 10.87 -16.99 9.31
N MET A 113 10.27 -15.85 9.67
CA MET A 113 10.63 -15.07 10.85
C MET A 113 9.37 -14.58 11.55
N THR A 114 9.54 -13.97 12.72
CA THR A 114 8.48 -13.26 13.43
C THR A 114 9.00 -11.91 13.89
N VAL A 115 8.25 -10.85 13.63
CA VAL A 115 8.51 -9.51 14.16
C VAL A 115 7.69 -9.35 15.43
N SER A 116 8.37 -9.26 16.58
CA SER A 116 7.73 -9.07 17.89
C SER A 116 7.73 -7.58 18.26
N VAL A 117 6.57 -7.01 18.56
CA VAL A 117 6.41 -5.58 18.85
C VAL A 117 5.21 -5.32 19.75
N GLU A 118 5.44 -4.71 20.92
CA GLU A 118 4.38 -4.36 21.90
C GLU A 118 3.40 -5.51 22.19
N GLY A 119 3.91 -6.74 22.30
CA GLY A 119 3.11 -7.94 22.56
C GLY A 119 2.38 -8.52 21.34
N ALA A 120 2.50 -7.91 20.17
CA ALA A 120 2.08 -8.50 18.90
C ALA A 120 3.22 -9.32 18.29
N GLU A 121 2.87 -10.49 17.75
CA GLU A 121 3.75 -11.34 16.96
C GLU A 121 3.28 -11.27 15.51
N LEU A 122 4.11 -10.72 14.63
CA LEU A 122 3.79 -10.50 13.22
C LEU A 122 4.58 -11.50 12.37
N PRO A 123 3.92 -12.53 11.81
CA PRO A 123 4.56 -13.47 10.91
C PRO A 123 5.27 -12.75 9.76
N ALA A 124 6.52 -13.11 9.49
CA ALA A 124 7.40 -12.43 8.54
C ALA A 124 8.17 -13.41 7.64
N THR A 125 8.61 -12.91 6.49
CA THR A 125 9.41 -13.65 5.50
C THR A 125 10.59 -12.78 5.12
N LEU A 126 11.80 -13.28 5.37
CA LEU A 126 13.04 -12.69 4.89
C LEU A 126 13.42 -13.31 3.55
N TRP A 127 13.54 -12.47 2.53
CA TRP A 127 13.92 -12.83 1.17
C TRP A 127 15.37 -12.44 0.93
N LEU A 128 16.16 -13.37 0.40
CA LEU A 128 17.59 -13.23 0.21
C LEU A 128 18.00 -13.81 -1.14
N ARG A 129 19.06 -13.24 -1.72
CA ARG A 129 19.78 -13.91 -2.81
C ARG A 129 20.32 -15.26 -2.30
N PRO A 130 20.39 -16.27 -3.18
CA PRO A 130 20.93 -17.58 -2.80
C PRO A 130 22.41 -17.47 -2.39
N THR A 131 23.15 -16.54 -3.00
CA THR A 131 24.55 -16.27 -2.75
C THR A 131 24.83 -14.77 -2.59
N GLY A 132 25.95 -14.45 -1.96
CA GLY A 132 26.38 -13.08 -1.70
C GLY A 132 25.74 -12.47 -0.44
N GLU A 133 26.46 -11.53 0.16
CA GLU A 133 25.96 -10.77 1.31
C GLU A 133 25.27 -9.48 0.82
N PRO A 134 24.08 -9.16 1.35
CA PRO A 134 23.38 -7.92 1.02
C PRO A 134 24.11 -6.72 1.66
N ARG A 135 24.33 -5.64 0.91
CA ARG A 135 24.81 -4.36 1.48
C ARG A 135 23.65 -3.52 2.00
N ASN A 136 22.50 -3.64 1.36
CA ASN A 136 21.28 -2.94 1.70
C ASN A 136 20.17 -3.94 1.98
N ALA A 137 19.29 -3.58 2.90
CA ALA A 137 18.09 -4.34 3.19
C ALA A 137 16.90 -3.41 3.36
N VAL A 138 15.69 -3.92 3.12
CA VAL A 138 14.48 -3.09 3.14
C VAL A 138 13.32 -3.83 3.81
N VAL A 139 12.63 -3.13 4.69
CA VAL A 139 11.37 -3.57 5.29
C VAL A 139 10.22 -2.91 4.53
N MET A 140 9.21 -3.70 4.16
CA MET A 140 8.07 -3.22 3.39
C MET A 140 6.84 -2.97 4.28
N LEU A 141 6.25 -1.77 4.16
CA LEU A 141 5.11 -1.32 4.95
C LEU A 141 3.86 -1.20 4.08
N HIS A 142 2.79 -1.83 4.54
CA HIS A 142 1.52 -1.95 3.83
C HIS A 142 0.78 -0.65 3.55
N ASP A 143 -0.06 -0.69 2.53
CA ASP A 143 -1.09 0.32 2.31
C ASP A 143 -2.37 0.02 3.11
N ALA A 144 -3.29 0.99 3.16
CA ALA A 144 -4.57 0.88 3.83
C ALA A 144 -5.41 -0.30 3.33
N GLY A 145 -5.99 -1.05 4.26
CA GLY A 145 -6.80 -2.23 3.97
C GLY A 145 -6.03 -3.43 3.39
N ARG A 146 -4.70 -3.36 3.23
CA ARG A 146 -3.85 -4.48 2.80
C ARG A 146 -3.01 -4.92 3.98
N GLY A 147 -3.28 -6.11 4.51
CA GLY A 147 -2.60 -6.58 5.72
C GLY A 147 -1.63 -7.72 5.50
N SER A 148 -1.84 -8.57 4.48
CA SER A 148 -1.00 -9.75 4.29
C SER A 148 0.21 -9.43 3.42
N ARG A 149 1.32 -10.11 3.70
CA ARG A 149 2.59 -9.91 2.97
C ARG A 149 2.48 -10.21 1.47
N GLU A 150 1.55 -11.07 1.05
CA GLU A 150 1.28 -11.37 -0.36
C GLU A 150 0.80 -10.13 -1.12
N ALA A 151 0.13 -9.19 -0.45
CA ALA A 151 -0.29 -7.93 -1.06
C ALA A 151 0.88 -7.02 -1.45
N LEU A 152 2.10 -7.32 -1.00
CA LEU A 152 3.34 -6.60 -1.34
C LEU A 152 4.02 -7.14 -2.60
N GLU A 153 3.52 -8.23 -3.18
CA GLU A 153 4.03 -8.75 -4.45
C GLU A 153 3.71 -7.81 -5.62
N PRO A 154 4.63 -7.63 -6.60
CA PRO A 154 5.79 -8.47 -6.90
C PRO A 154 7.14 -7.92 -6.40
N TYR A 155 7.12 -6.90 -5.55
CA TYR A 155 8.31 -6.12 -5.19
C TYR A 155 9.43 -6.90 -4.47
N PRO A 156 9.17 -7.91 -3.60
CA PRO A 156 10.25 -8.63 -2.95
C PRO A 156 11.21 -9.30 -3.93
N ALA A 157 10.68 -9.97 -4.96
CA ALA A 157 11.49 -10.61 -5.99
C ALA A 157 12.30 -9.60 -6.81
N LEU A 158 11.70 -8.44 -7.12
CA LEU A 158 12.42 -7.35 -7.80
C LEU A 158 13.58 -6.84 -6.94
N LEU A 159 13.34 -6.54 -5.67
CA LEU A 159 14.35 -5.96 -4.79
C LEU A 159 15.52 -6.95 -4.52
N VAL A 160 15.22 -8.24 -4.39
CA VAL A 160 16.26 -9.29 -4.27
C VAL A 160 17.14 -9.37 -5.53
N GLU A 161 16.56 -9.23 -6.73
CA GLU A 161 17.33 -9.17 -7.98
C GLU A 161 18.34 -8.01 -7.98
N TYR A 162 17.97 -6.88 -7.38
CA TYR A 162 18.84 -5.71 -7.21
C TYR A 162 19.71 -5.77 -5.93
N GLY A 163 19.89 -6.96 -5.35
CA GLY A 163 20.85 -7.22 -4.28
C GLY A 163 20.40 -6.85 -2.87
N PHE A 164 19.14 -6.53 -2.67
CA PHE A 164 18.60 -6.22 -1.34
C PHE A 164 18.20 -7.51 -0.61
N ALA A 165 18.40 -7.52 0.70
CA ALA A 165 17.60 -8.37 1.57
C ALA A 165 16.25 -7.70 1.81
N VAL A 166 15.14 -8.46 1.76
CA VAL A 166 13.80 -7.90 1.89
C VAL A 166 13.07 -8.58 3.03
N LEU A 167 12.50 -7.80 3.94
CA LEU A 167 11.62 -8.33 4.98
C LEU A 167 10.19 -7.86 4.73
N THR A 168 9.32 -8.83 4.47
CA THR A 168 7.87 -8.64 4.40
C THR A 168 7.21 -9.28 5.61
N TYR A 169 6.14 -8.68 6.14
CA TYR A 169 5.44 -9.22 7.31
C TYR A 169 3.94 -9.01 7.16
N ASP A 170 3.14 -9.77 7.89
CA ASP A 170 1.71 -9.53 8.00
C ASP A 170 1.45 -8.41 9.01
N ALA A 171 0.65 -7.42 8.65
CA ALA A 171 0.25 -6.34 9.54
C ALA A 171 -0.54 -6.87 10.74
N ARG A 172 -0.60 -6.09 11.82
CA ARG A 172 -1.51 -6.36 12.94
C ARG A 172 -2.94 -6.58 12.42
N GLY A 173 -3.56 -7.66 12.87
CA GLY A 173 -4.92 -8.01 12.48
C GLY A 173 -5.08 -8.59 11.08
N ALA A 174 -3.99 -8.78 10.32
CA ALA A 174 -4.06 -9.42 9.01
C ALA A 174 -4.66 -10.82 9.10
N GLY A 175 -5.53 -11.16 8.14
CA GLY A 175 -6.26 -12.44 8.12
C GLY A 175 -7.45 -12.52 9.09
N LEU A 176 -7.59 -11.57 10.02
CA LEU A 176 -8.76 -11.49 10.89
C LEU A 176 -9.95 -10.89 10.15
N LYS A 177 -11.14 -11.43 10.41
CA LYS A 177 -12.39 -10.85 9.91
C LYS A 177 -12.75 -9.64 10.76
N ALA A 178 -13.23 -8.57 10.12
CA ALA A 178 -13.74 -7.36 10.79
C ALA A 178 -14.95 -7.67 11.71
N ARG A 179 -15.65 -8.77 11.43
CA ARG A 179 -16.67 -9.35 12.30
C ARG A 179 -16.39 -10.84 12.49
N ASP A 180 -16.58 -11.33 13.70
CA ASP A 180 -16.54 -12.76 13.94
C ASP A 180 -17.76 -13.48 13.33
N ASP A 181 -17.78 -14.81 13.45
CA ASP A 181 -18.84 -15.64 12.85
C ASP A 181 -20.21 -15.38 13.50
N GLU A 182 -20.25 -14.76 14.70
CA GLU A 182 -21.47 -14.29 15.36
C GLU A 182 -21.85 -12.84 14.99
N GLY A 183 -21.12 -12.20 14.06
CA GLY A 183 -21.38 -10.85 13.59
C GLY A 183 -20.92 -9.73 14.52
N ARG A 184 -20.20 -10.03 15.61
CA ARG A 184 -19.66 -9.04 16.55
C ARG A 184 -18.42 -8.41 15.93
N ALA A 185 -18.23 -7.11 16.18
CA ALA A 185 -17.05 -6.40 15.68
C ALA A 185 -15.77 -6.96 16.34
N ASN A 186 -14.75 -7.18 15.52
CA ASN A 186 -13.45 -7.63 15.97
C ASN A 186 -12.46 -6.46 15.91
N ASP A 187 -12.22 -5.82 17.05
CA ASP A 187 -11.32 -4.66 17.13
C ASP A 187 -9.87 -5.02 16.76
N ALA A 188 -9.47 -6.29 16.93
CA ALA A 188 -8.14 -6.76 16.54
C ALA A 188 -7.96 -6.86 15.02
N ALA A 189 -9.05 -6.89 14.25
CA ALA A 189 -9.01 -6.86 12.77
C ALA A 189 -8.94 -5.43 12.20
N LEU A 190 -8.98 -4.40 13.05
CA LEU A 190 -8.87 -3.02 12.61
C LEU A 190 -7.44 -2.72 12.19
N GLN A 191 -7.30 -1.91 11.13
CA GLN A 191 -6.00 -1.46 10.67
C GLN A 191 -5.30 -0.68 11.79
N PRO A 192 -4.00 -0.94 12.06
CA PRO A 192 -3.26 -0.16 13.04
C PRO A 192 -3.17 1.32 12.64
N GLY A 193 -3.08 2.19 13.65
CA GLY A 193 -2.73 3.60 13.44
C GLY A 193 -1.36 3.75 12.78
N LEU A 194 -1.11 4.91 12.17
CA LEU A 194 0.15 5.17 11.44
C LEU A 194 1.38 5.09 12.36
N LYS A 195 1.24 5.51 13.61
CA LYS A 195 2.31 5.35 14.61
C LYS A 195 2.62 3.87 14.85
N ALA A 196 1.60 3.07 15.15
CA ALA A 196 1.76 1.63 15.41
C ALA A 196 2.34 0.90 14.19
N GLN A 197 1.85 1.21 12.98
CA GLN A 197 2.42 0.67 11.75
C GLN A 197 3.90 1.05 11.57
N GLY A 198 4.28 2.29 11.93
CA GLY A 198 5.68 2.72 11.94
C GLY A 198 6.52 2.03 13.01
N ASP A 199 5.95 1.74 14.18
CA ASP A 199 6.62 1.00 15.26
C ASP A 199 6.85 -0.47 14.86
N ASP A 200 5.89 -1.09 14.17
CA ASP A 200 6.04 -2.42 13.55
C ASP A 200 7.21 -2.41 12.54
N GLY A 201 7.26 -1.37 11.69
CA GLY A 201 8.36 -1.17 10.75
C GLY A 201 9.73 -1.02 11.44
N LEU A 202 9.82 -0.29 12.55
CA LEU A 202 11.07 -0.17 13.31
C LEU A 202 11.48 -1.47 14.01
N ALA A 203 10.53 -2.23 14.55
CA ALA A 203 10.81 -3.55 15.10
C ALA A 203 11.37 -4.50 14.03
N ALA A 204 10.77 -4.48 12.83
CA ALA A 204 11.24 -5.22 11.68
C ALA A 204 12.63 -4.76 11.21
N VAL A 205 12.92 -3.45 11.22
CA VAL A 205 14.27 -2.91 10.93
C VAL A 205 15.29 -3.46 11.92
N ARG A 206 14.99 -3.44 13.22
CA ARG A 206 15.88 -3.94 14.27
C ARG A 206 16.14 -5.45 14.13
N LEU A 207 15.09 -6.23 13.86
CA LEU A 207 15.20 -7.66 13.58
C LEU A 207 16.14 -7.92 12.40
N LEU A 208 15.99 -7.17 11.31
CA LEU A 208 16.80 -7.33 10.11
C LEU A 208 18.27 -6.94 10.35
N ARG A 209 18.52 -5.85 11.10
CA ARG A 209 19.88 -5.46 11.52
C ARG A 209 20.54 -6.53 12.39
N GLN A 210 19.80 -7.12 13.33
CA GLN A 210 20.30 -8.21 14.16
C GLN A 210 20.63 -9.46 13.32
N ARG A 211 19.78 -9.78 12.34
CA ARG A 211 19.91 -10.96 11.48
C ARG A 211 21.05 -10.84 10.45
N LEU A 212 21.28 -9.65 9.91
CA LEU A 212 22.21 -9.42 8.80
C LEU A 212 23.54 -8.79 9.22
N GLY A 213 23.62 -8.22 10.42
CA GLY A 213 24.82 -7.60 10.95
C GLY A 213 24.89 -6.08 10.73
N PRO A 214 25.84 -5.41 11.40
CA PRO A 214 25.88 -3.95 11.51
C PRO A 214 26.34 -3.22 10.24
N SER A 215 26.96 -3.92 9.30
CA SER A 215 27.41 -3.36 8.01
C SER A 215 26.25 -3.17 7.02
N VAL A 216 25.11 -3.81 7.26
CA VAL A 216 23.95 -3.75 6.35
C VAL A 216 23.10 -2.53 6.65
N ARG A 217 22.93 -1.69 5.64
CA ARG A 217 22.05 -0.52 5.72
C ARG A 217 20.61 -0.94 5.54
N VAL A 218 19.75 -0.67 6.53
CA VAL A 218 18.33 -1.07 6.48
C VAL A 218 17.43 0.15 6.26
N GLY A 219 16.60 0.12 5.22
CA GLY A 219 15.61 1.15 4.92
C GLY A 219 14.16 0.67 5.03
N LEU A 220 13.23 1.60 4.76
CA LEU A 220 11.79 1.34 4.72
C LEU A 220 11.24 1.61 3.32
N MET A 221 10.41 0.72 2.79
CA MET A 221 9.60 0.94 1.60
C MET A 221 8.12 0.94 1.98
N GLY A 222 7.45 2.08 1.86
CA GLY A 222 6.05 2.24 2.26
C GLY A 222 5.13 2.53 1.08
N PHE A 223 3.93 1.94 1.10
CA PHE A 223 2.88 2.15 0.10
C PHE A 223 1.70 2.88 0.73
N GLY A 224 1.21 3.96 0.11
CA GLY A 224 0.09 4.74 0.61
C GLY A 224 0.24 5.06 2.10
N HIS A 225 -0.63 4.54 2.98
CA HIS A 225 -0.49 4.72 4.44
C HIS A 225 0.87 4.30 5.01
N GLY A 226 1.43 3.20 4.50
CA GLY A 226 2.77 2.74 4.85
C GLY A 226 3.87 3.76 4.54
N ALA A 227 3.67 4.64 3.54
CA ALA A 227 4.60 5.73 3.26
C ALA A 227 4.58 6.82 4.34
N TRP A 228 3.40 7.18 4.87
CA TRP A 228 3.31 8.10 6.03
C TRP A 228 3.90 7.48 7.29
N ALA A 229 3.60 6.19 7.55
CA ALA A 229 4.17 5.45 8.66
C ALA A 229 5.71 5.36 8.56
N ALA A 230 6.26 5.12 7.36
CA ALA A 230 7.70 5.08 7.13
C ALA A 230 8.39 6.43 7.39
N VAL A 231 7.78 7.54 6.97
CA VAL A 231 8.29 8.89 7.27
C VAL A 231 8.31 9.14 8.77
N GLY A 232 7.22 8.83 9.48
CA GLY A 232 7.14 9.06 10.92
C GLY A 232 8.10 8.16 11.71
N ALA A 233 8.25 6.90 11.31
CA ALA A 233 9.23 5.98 11.87
C ALA A 233 10.66 6.50 11.69
N SER A 234 11.02 6.92 10.47
CA SER A 234 12.35 7.45 10.17
C SER A 234 12.65 8.76 10.91
N ALA A 235 11.65 9.63 11.10
CA ALA A 235 11.81 10.85 11.88
C ALA A 235 12.03 10.60 13.39
N ARG A 236 11.43 9.52 13.94
CA ARG A 236 11.62 9.11 15.34
C ARG A 236 12.93 8.36 15.58
N ALA A 237 13.40 7.59 14.59
CA ALA A 237 14.62 6.79 14.69
C ALA A 237 15.56 7.02 13.47
N PRO A 238 16.07 8.25 13.29
CA PRO A 238 16.81 8.62 12.07
C PRO A 238 18.16 7.92 11.89
N GLU A 239 18.73 7.36 12.95
CA GLU A 239 19.98 6.56 12.90
C GLU A 239 19.72 5.09 12.60
N GLU A 240 18.48 4.62 12.81
CA GLU A 240 18.13 3.23 12.58
C GLU A 240 17.73 2.99 11.12
N VAL A 241 17.06 3.97 10.51
CA VAL A 241 16.53 3.91 9.14
C VAL A 241 17.49 4.57 8.15
N GLY A 242 18.15 3.74 7.35
CA GLY A 242 19.17 4.16 6.39
C GLY A 242 18.65 4.89 5.17
N PHE A 243 17.45 4.59 4.68
CA PHE A 243 16.84 5.20 3.48
C PHE A 243 15.32 4.97 3.45
N LEU A 244 14.62 5.73 2.60
CA LEU A 244 13.18 5.60 2.37
C LEU A 244 12.85 5.43 0.88
N ILE A 245 11.92 4.52 0.57
CA ILE A 245 11.21 4.42 -0.71
C ILE A 245 9.72 4.64 -0.43
N LEU A 246 9.16 5.73 -0.94
CA LEU A 246 7.78 6.14 -0.67
C LEU A 246 6.96 6.02 -1.95
N ILE A 247 5.96 5.15 -1.95
CA ILE A 247 5.07 4.91 -3.09
C ILE A 247 3.69 5.47 -2.77
N SER A 248 3.23 6.43 -3.57
CA SER A 248 1.86 6.99 -3.52
C SER A 248 1.44 7.50 -2.14
N GLY A 249 2.36 8.17 -1.42
CA GLY A 249 2.06 8.75 -0.10
C GLY A 249 3.24 9.49 0.53
N GLY A 250 3.17 9.70 1.85
CA GLY A 250 4.30 10.14 2.67
C GLY A 250 4.50 11.65 2.82
N ALA A 251 3.52 12.50 2.47
CA ALA A 251 3.52 13.90 2.89
C ALA A 251 2.12 14.54 2.87
N GLY A 252 1.98 15.60 3.67
CA GLY A 252 0.72 16.29 3.91
C GLY A 252 -0.17 15.54 4.90
N ALA A 253 -1.24 16.20 5.35
CA ALA A 253 -2.20 15.61 6.26
C ALA A 253 -3.04 14.50 5.60
N VAL A 254 -3.20 13.38 6.28
CA VAL A 254 -3.92 12.20 5.74
C VAL A 254 -5.40 12.49 5.50
N TRP A 255 -6.05 13.31 6.32
CA TRP A 255 -7.45 13.72 6.05
C TRP A 255 -7.63 14.42 4.69
N LYS A 256 -6.62 15.17 4.21
CA LYS A 256 -6.68 15.81 2.88
C LYS A 256 -6.61 14.79 1.74
N GLN A 257 -5.87 13.69 1.94
CA GLN A 257 -5.90 12.55 1.03
C GLN A 257 -7.32 12.00 0.96
N GLU A 258 -7.95 11.75 2.11
CA GLU A 258 -9.31 11.19 2.14
C GLU A 258 -10.33 12.12 1.48
N GLN A 259 -10.22 13.43 1.66
CA GLN A 259 -11.05 14.39 0.92
C GLN A 259 -10.85 14.30 -0.60
N HIS A 260 -9.60 14.21 -1.07
CA HIS A 260 -9.29 14.03 -2.50
C HIS A 260 -9.90 12.75 -3.04
N ARG A 261 -9.73 11.63 -2.33
CA ARG A 261 -10.30 10.32 -2.68
C ARG A 261 -11.82 10.36 -2.81
N MET A 262 -12.52 10.94 -1.82
CA MET A 262 -13.98 11.05 -1.83
C MET A 262 -14.48 11.94 -2.98
N ARG A 263 -13.79 13.04 -3.28
CA ARG A 263 -14.14 13.90 -4.42
C ARG A 263 -13.95 13.19 -5.76
N ASN A 264 -12.90 12.39 -5.91
CA ASN A 264 -12.68 11.62 -7.14
C ASN A 264 -13.70 10.49 -7.31
N GLU A 265 -14.04 9.77 -6.23
CA GLU A 265 -15.14 8.81 -6.25
C GLU A 265 -16.46 9.49 -6.62
N GLY A 266 -16.72 10.68 -6.07
CA GLY A 266 -17.85 11.52 -6.46
C GLY A 266 -17.90 11.82 -7.96
N ARG A 267 -16.77 12.20 -8.56
CA ARG A 267 -16.66 12.42 -10.02
C ARG A 267 -16.94 11.15 -10.81
N ARG A 268 -16.37 10.00 -10.42
CA ARG A 268 -16.60 8.70 -11.06
C ARG A 268 -18.07 8.29 -11.04
N ARG A 269 -18.78 8.60 -9.95
CA ARG A 269 -20.23 8.37 -9.81
C ARG A 269 -21.11 9.41 -10.50
N GLY A 270 -20.53 10.35 -11.25
CA GLY A 270 -21.28 11.35 -11.99
C GLY A 270 -21.94 12.42 -11.11
N LEU A 271 -21.29 12.81 -10.01
CA LEU A 271 -21.69 14.02 -9.28
C LEU A 271 -21.36 15.27 -10.11
N THR A 272 -22.28 16.22 -10.09
CA THR A 272 -22.15 17.52 -10.76
C THR A 272 -21.16 18.44 -10.04
N GLY A 273 -20.70 19.49 -10.72
CA GLY A 273 -19.85 20.52 -10.12
C GLY A 273 -20.41 21.09 -8.81
N PRO A 274 -21.69 21.53 -8.76
CA PRO A 274 -22.31 21.99 -7.52
C PRO A 274 -22.36 20.95 -6.41
N GLU A 275 -22.63 19.67 -6.72
CA GLU A 275 -22.62 18.59 -5.72
C GLU A 275 -21.22 18.35 -5.17
N LEU A 276 -20.18 18.48 -5.98
CA LEU A 276 -18.79 18.35 -5.53
C LEU A 276 -18.34 19.53 -4.65
N VAL A 277 -18.86 20.72 -4.90
CA VAL A 277 -18.65 21.89 -4.02
C VAL A 277 -19.32 21.67 -2.67
N ASP A 278 -20.59 21.23 -2.68
CA ASP A 278 -21.36 20.90 -1.46
C ASP A 278 -20.69 19.77 -0.65
N LEU A 279 -20.16 18.74 -1.34
CA LEU A 279 -19.35 17.69 -0.71
C LEU A 279 -18.07 18.27 -0.09
N THR A 280 -17.37 19.18 -0.77
CA THR A 280 -16.12 19.76 -0.26
C THR A 280 -16.38 20.57 1.01
N GLU A 281 -17.42 21.41 1.02
CA GLU A 281 -17.85 22.18 2.20
C GLU A 281 -18.19 21.24 3.37
N PHE A 282 -18.94 20.16 3.10
CA PHE A 282 -19.23 19.15 4.10
C PHE A 282 -17.96 18.50 4.67
N LEU A 283 -17.02 18.12 3.82
CA LEU A 283 -15.79 17.45 4.22
C LEU A 283 -14.83 18.37 5.00
N ASP A 284 -14.87 19.68 4.77
CA ASP A 284 -14.11 20.67 5.56
C ASP A 284 -14.68 20.79 6.96
N VAL A 285 -16.00 20.78 7.11
CA VAL A 285 -16.67 20.70 8.43
C VAL A 285 -16.36 19.37 9.10
N LEU A 286 -16.43 18.25 8.36
CA LEU A 286 -16.18 16.91 8.90
C LEU A 286 -14.77 16.78 9.47
N HIS A 287 -13.76 17.32 8.78
CA HIS A 287 -12.36 17.21 9.17
C HIS A 287 -11.87 18.43 9.97
N ASP A 288 -12.77 19.19 10.59
CA ASP A 288 -12.39 20.24 11.52
C ASP A 288 -11.81 19.63 12.82
N ALA A 289 -10.53 19.90 13.08
CA ALA A 289 -9.81 19.38 14.24
C ALA A 289 -10.50 19.66 15.59
N ARG A 290 -11.30 20.74 15.68
CA ARG A 290 -12.01 21.16 16.91
C ARG A 290 -13.13 20.19 17.30
N LEU A 291 -13.62 19.38 16.37
CA LEU A 291 -14.56 18.28 16.64
C LEU A 291 -13.94 17.15 17.47
N TYR A 292 -12.64 16.95 17.28
CA TYR A 292 -11.92 15.78 17.76
C TYR A 292 -11.08 16.04 19.01
N ALA A 293 -10.93 17.30 19.42
CA ALA A 293 -10.36 17.67 20.72
C ALA A 293 -11.18 17.09 21.89
N ASP A 294 -10.55 16.90 23.05
CA ASP A 294 -11.22 16.43 24.27
C ASP A 294 -12.43 17.28 24.61
N GLY A 295 -13.55 16.62 24.87
CA GLY A 295 -14.81 17.30 25.11
C GLY A 295 -15.45 17.91 23.87
N GLY A 296 -14.76 18.15 22.75
CA GLY A 296 -15.23 18.70 21.47
C GLY A 296 -15.72 20.15 21.53
N GLU A 297 -15.51 20.98 20.51
CA GLU A 297 -16.07 22.34 20.52
C GLU A 297 -17.59 22.30 20.27
N ALA A 298 -18.40 22.84 21.19
CA ALA A 298 -19.86 22.84 21.09
C ALA A 298 -20.36 23.46 19.77
N ARG A 299 -19.72 24.55 19.33
CA ARG A 299 -20.06 25.21 18.05
C ARG A 299 -19.71 24.34 16.85
N ALA A 300 -18.55 23.69 16.85
CA ALA A 300 -18.16 22.78 15.77
C ALA A 300 -19.15 21.61 15.67
N ARG A 301 -19.58 21.04 16.80
CA ARG A 301 -20.60 19.98 16.81
C ARG A 301 -21.95 20.41 16.28
N LYS A 302 -22.45 21.59 16.69
CA LYS A 302 -23.70 22.14 16.15
C LYS A 302 -23.61 22.37 14.64
N THR A 303 -22.43 22.78 14.15
CA THR A 303 -22.17 22.94 12.73
C THR A 303 -22.20 21.59 12.03
N LEU A 304 -21.50 20.58 12.54
CA LEU A 304 -21.52 19.23 12.00
C LEU A 304 -22.93 18.64 11.97
N ASP A 305 -23.72 18.78 13.04
CA ASP A 305 -25.11 18.31 13.09
C ASP A 305 -25.97 18.93 11.98
N PHE A 306 -25.91 20.25 11.82
CA PHE A 306 -26.61 20.94 10.72
C PHE A 306 -26.22 20.38 9.34
N HIS A 307 -24.92 20.20 9.11
CA HIS A 307 -24.40 19.65 7.86
C HIS A 307 -24.81 18.19 7.65
N LEU A 308 -24.84 17.37 8.70
CA LEU A 308 -25.30 15.98 8.64
C LEU A 308 -26.78 15.88 8.29
N GLN A 309 -27.64 16.72 8.87
CA GLN A 309 -29.07 16.73 8.51
C GLN A 309 -29.28 17.09 7.03
N ARG A 310 -28.51 18.04 6.50
CA ARG A 310 -28.52 18.39 5.08
C ARG A 310 -28.00 17.25 4.21
N ALA A 311 -26.95 16.54 4.66
CA ALA A 311 -26.29 15.46 3.92
C ALA A 311 -27.23 14.28 3.62
N LYS A 312 -28.21 13.98 4.49
CA LYS A 312 -29.16 12.87 4.32
C LYS A 312 -29.90 12.86 2.98
N ARG A 313 -30.06 14.02 2.34
CA ARG A 313 -30.79 14.18 1.07
C ARG A 313 -29.86 14.32 -0.14
N LYS A 314 -28.56 14.10 0.04
CA LYS A 314 -27.54 14.39 -0.97
C LYS A 314 -27.01 13.11 -1.59
N ARG A 315 -26.90 13.09 -2.92
CA ARG A 315 -26.31 11.97 -3.67
C ARG A 315 -24.86 11.69 -3.25
N TRP A 316 -24.13 12.76 -2.90
CA TRP A 316 -22.74 12.65 -2.47
C TRP A 316 -22.56 11.96 -1.10
N LEU A 317 -23.63 11.77 -0.31
CA LEU A 317 -23.54 11.01 0.94
C LEU A 317 -22.95 9.61 0.72
N ALA A 318 -23.28 9.00 -0.43
CA ALA A 318 -22.88 7.65 -0.81
C ALA A 318 -21.36 7.47 -1.00
N VAL A 319 -20.58 8.55 -1.05
CA VAL A 319 -19.10 8.50 -1.18
C VAL A 319 -18.38 8.85 0.12
N THR A 320 -19.12 9.06 1.20
CA THR A 320 -18.59 9.42 2.53
C THR A 320 -18.70 8.23 3.48
N PRO A 321 -17.93 8.18 4.59
CA PRO A 321 -18.07 7.13 5.61
C PRO A 321 -19.48 7.07 6.25
N LEU A 322 -20.27 8.12 6.10
CA LEU A 322 -21.62 8.22 6.66
C LEU A 322 -22.65 7.34 5.95
N SER A 323 -22.40 6.94 4.70
CA SER A 323 -23.34 6.08 3.96
C SER A 323 -23.60 4.76 4.68
N SER A 324 -22.64 4.29 5.47
CA SER A 324 -22.70 3.02 6.20
C SER A 324 -23.23 3.17 7.63
N LEU A 325 -23.47 4.41 8.08
CA LEU A 325 -23.80 4.72 9.48
C LEU A 325 -25.29 4.83 9.79
N GLY A 326 -26.17 4.89 8.79
CA GLY A 326 -27.61 5.03 9.03
C GLY A 326 -27.96 6.26 9.88
N ASP A 327 -28.94 6.14 10.77
CA ASP A 327 -29.37 7.21 11.69
C ASP A 327 -28.56 7.24 13.01
N VAL A 328 -27.23 7.28 12.90
CA VAL A 328 -26.34 7.47 14.06
C VAL A 328 -26.31 8.94 14.49
N THR A 329 -26.32 9.21 15.81
CA THR A 329 -26.20 10.57 16.36
C THR A 329 -24.80 11.15 16.15
N VAL A 330 -24.67 12.48 16.17
CA VAL A 330 -23.37 13.15 16.01
C VAL A 330 -22.39 12.74 17.09
N GLU A 331 -22.86 12.61 18.33
CA GLU A 331 -22.05 12.17 19.47
C GLU A 331 -21.49 10.78 19.21
N ARG A 332 -22.35 9.85 18.80
CA ARG A 332 -21.95 8.48 18.53
C ARG A 332 -21.03 8.37 17.32
N PHE A 333 -21.25 9.19 16.29
CA PHE A 333 -20.31 9.31 15.17
C PHE A 333 -18.93 9.77 15.63
N LEU A 334 -18.86 10.83 16.43
CA LEU A 334 -17.59 11.38 16.92
C LEU A 334 -16.86 10.41 17.87
N GLU A 335 -17.58 9.64 18.69
CA GLU A 335 -16.98 8.58 19.50
C GLU A 335 -16.22 7.55 18.66
N LEU A 336 -16.78 7.16 17.50
CA LEU A 336 -16.14 6.21 16.58
C LEU A 336 -15.01 6.86 15.78
N GLN A 337 -15.16 8.13 15.42
CA GLN A 337 -14.24 8.84 14.54
C GLN A 337 -13.01 9.41 15.29
N ARG A 338 -13.10 9.69 16.60
CA ARG A 338 -11.99 10.25 17.40
C ARG A 338 -10.73 9.38 17.42
N PRO A 339 -10.80 8.05 17.65
CA PRO A 339 -9.62 7.19 17.56
C PRO A 339 -8.99 7.24 16.17
N LEU A 340 -9.80 7.16 15.11
CA LEU A 340 -9.34 7.24 13.74
C LEU A 340 -8.68 8.59 13.40
N TRP A 341 -9.25 9.68 13.93
CA TRP A 341 -8.68 11.00 13.80
C TRP A 341 -7.29 11.05 14.43
N ARG A 342 -7.19 10.67 15.70
CA ARG A 342 -5.95 10.67 16.49
C ARG A 342 -4.87 9.78 15.88
N ASP A 343 -5.23 8.58 15.44
CA ASP A 343 -4.25 7.54 15.08
C ASP A 343 -3.88 7.55 13.59
N VAL A 344 -4.69 8.19 12.74
CA VAL A 344 -4.50 8.18 11.27
C VAL A 344 -4.71 9.56 10.65
N LEU A 345 -5.96 10.07 10.66
CA LEU A 345 -6.34 11.20 9.79
C LEU A 345 -5.59 12.50 10.12
N SER A 346 -5.35 12.77 11.41
CA SER A 346 -4.71 13.99 11.88
C SER A 346 -3.20 14.04 11.65
N TYR A 347 -2.58 12.90 11.33
CA TYR A 347 -1.16 12.86 11.07
C TYR A 347 -0.81 13.68 9.83
N ASP A 348 0.15 14.59 10.00
CA ASP A 348 0.76 15.37 8.93
C ASP A 348 2.28 15.19 9.02
N ALA A 349 2.88 14.68 7.95
CA ALA A 349 4.32 14.44 7.88
C ALA A 349 5.15 15.74 7.83
N ALA A 350 4.54 16.94 7.77
CA ALA A 350 5.25 18.22 7.69
C ALA A 350 6.29 18.44 8.80
N GLU A 351 6.03 17.96 10.02
CA GLU A 351 6.96 18.07 11.16
C GLU A 351 8.02 16.96 11.19
N ASP A 352 7.78 15.87 10.45
CA ASP A 352 8.63 14.67 10.44
C ASP A 352 9.65 14.72 9.30
N LEU A 353 9.26 15.24 8.13
CA LEU A 353 10.13 15.32 6.95
C LEU A 353 11.47 16.04 7.20
N PRO A 354 11.56 17.15 7.97
CA PRO A 354 12.85 17.78 8.28
C PRO A 354 13.79 16.91 9.14
N ARG A 355 13.26 15.88 9.82
CA ARG A 355 14.02 15.00 10.72
C ARG A 355 14.52 13.72 10.06
N VAL A 356 14.01 13.38 8.88
CA VAL A 356 14.51 12.27 8.06
C VAL A 356 15.96 12.54 7.66
N ARG A 357 16.85 11.55 7.73
CA ARG A 357 18.30 11.74 7.39
C ARG A 357 18.77 11.01 6.13
N GLY A 358 18.25 9.81 5.87
CA GLY A 358 18.67 8.98 4.75
C GLY A 358 18.29 9.51 3.35
N PRO A 359 18.83 8.91 2.28
CA PRO A 359 18.32 9.05 0.93
C PRO A 359 16.82 8.74 0.88
N VAL A 360 16.09 9.51 0.07
CA VAL A 360 14.64 9.35 -0.11
C VAL A 360 14.34 9.29 -1.59
N LEU A 361 13.68 8.21 -2.02
CA LEU A 361 12.96 8.13 -3.28
C LEU A 361 11.46 8.23 -2.98
N ALA A 362 10.75 9.09 -3.71
CA ALA A 362 9.30 9.13 -3.70
C ALA A 362 8.74 9.06 -5.11
N LEU A 363 7.82 8.13 -5.35
CA LEU A 363 7.15 7.91 -6.63
C LEU A 363 5.63 8.09 -6.43
N LEU A 364 5.03 8.98 -7.20
CA LEU A 364 3.60 9.35 -7.08
C LEU A 364 2.93 9.25 -8.45
N GLY A 365 1.76 8.64 -8.57
CA GLY A 365 1.04 8.56 -9.84
C GLY A 365 0.32 9.86 -10.20
N GLU A 366 0.53 10.42 -11.40
CA GLU A 366 -0.16 11.65 -11.83
C GLU A 366 -1.70 11.52 -11.81
N ARG A 367 -2.21 10.32 -12.10
CA ARG A 367 -3.64 9.97 -12.15
C ARG A 367 -4.11 9.27 -10.89
N ASP A 368 -3.35 9.38 -9.81
CA ASP A 368 -3.72 8.83 -8.52
C ASP A 368 -5.02 9.49 -8.00
N GLU A 369 -6.06 8.66 -7.91
CA GLU A 369 -7.37 9.09 -7.46
C GLU A 369 -7.52 9.04 -5.94
N THR A 370 -6.56 8.45 -5.23
CA THR A 370 -6.51 8.36 -3.76
C THR A 370 -5.63 9.46 -3.19
N THR A 371 -4.42 9.63 -3.72
CA THR A 371 -3.44 10.60 -3.22
C THR A 371 -3.29 11.78 -4.17
N PRO A 372 -3.35 13.04 -3.70
CA PRO A 372 -3.19 14.21 -4.55
C PRO A 372 -1.72 14.41 -4.94
N ALA A 373 -1.26 13.66 -5.94
CA ALA A 373 0.14 13.50 -6.31
C ALA A 373 0.95 14.81 -6.41
N ALA A 374 0.43 15.84 -7.09
CA ALA A 374 1.14 17.11 -7.22
C ALA A 374 1.31 17.85 -5.87
N LEU A 375 0.29 17.80 -5.01
CA LEU A 375 0.35 18.42 -3.68
C LEU A 375 1.28 17.64 -2.75
N THR A 376 1.21 16.31 -2.79
CA THR A 376 2.11 15.43 -2.03
C THR A 376 3.56 15.61 -2.47
N ALA A 377 3.83 15.68 -3.78
CA ALA A 377 5.17 15.92 -4.32
C ALA A 377 5.75 17.26 -3.84
N ARG A 378 4.93 18.32 -3.86
CA ARG A 378 5.31 19.64 -3.34
C ARG A 378 5.62 19.58 -1.85
N ALA A 379 4.76 18.94 -1.06
CA ALA A 379 4.94 18.81 0.39
C ALA A 379 6.21 18.01 0.73
N LEU A 380 6.45 16.88 0.05
CA LEU A 380 7.70 16.11 0.17
C LEU A 380 8.92 16.97 -0.14
N THR A 381 8.92 17.65 -1.29
CA THR A 381 10.05 18.47 -1.73
C THR A 381 10.35 19.59 -0.72
N GLN A 382 9.31 20.29 -0.24
CA GLN A 382 9.45 21.38 0.73
C GLN A 382 9.84 20.90 2.13
N GLY A 383 9.33 19.75 2.57
CA GLY A 383 9.68 19.19 3.88
C GLY A 383 11.11 18.66 3.89
N LEU A 384 11.48 17.89 2.86
CA LEU A 384 12.80 17.26 2.76
C LEU A 384 13.92 18.28 2.42
N SER A 385 13.60 19.45 1.87
CA SER A 385 14.59 20.52 1.67
C SER A 385 15.02 21.19 2.98
N LYS A 386 14.28 20.99 4.08
CA LYS A 386 14.59 21.54 5.40
C LYS A 386 15.48 20.63 6.25
N ARG A 387 15.85 19.45 5.73
CA ARG A 387 16.69 18.49 6.44
C ARG A 387 18.08 19.07 6.66
N THR A 388 18.53 19.10 7.90
CA THR A 388 19.89 19.51 8.27
C THR A 388 20.82 18.31 8.27
N GLY A 389 22.04 18.47 7.74
CA GLY A 389 23.05 17.40 7.71
C GLY A 389 22.77 16.25 6.71
N ALA A 390 21.80 16.40 5.80
CA ALA A 390 21.53 15.40 4.78
C ALA A 390 22.45 15.59 3.56
N ASN A 391 23.34 14.63 3.31
CA ASN A 391 24.25 14.66 2.15
C ASN A 391 23.58 14.24 0.82
N HIS A 392 22.30 13.85 0.86
CA HIS A 392 21.60 13.31 -0.30
C HIS A 392 20.37 14.15 -0.65
N ARG A 393 20.31 14.61 -1.90
CA ARG A 393 19.12 15.27 -2.42
C ARG A 393 17.97 14.25 -2.53
N PRO A 394 16.76 14.59 -2.04
CA PRO A 394 15.62 13.71 -2.20
C PRO A 394 15.22 13.64 -3.67
N GLN A 395 14.85 12.45 -4.16
CA GLN A 395 14.31 12.26 -5.49
C GLN A 395 12.79 12.09 -5.39
N VAL A 396 12.04 13.11 -5.78
CA VAL A 396 10.57 13.11 -5.75
C VAL A 396 10.06 13.19 -7.18
N THR A 397 9.34 12.17 -7.65
CA THR A 397 8.92 12.05 -9.04
C THR A 397 7.42 11.79 -9.15
N VAL A 398 6.71 12.66 -9.88
CA VAL A 398 5.34 12.40 -10.33
C VAL A 398 5.40 11.66 -11.66
N ILE A 399 4.89 10.44 -11.67
CA ILE A 399 4.89 9.53 -12.81
C ILE A 399 3.68 9.81 -13.68
N ARG A 400 3.93 10.44 -14.83
CA ARG A 400 2.89 10.79 -15.82
C ARG A 400 2.05 9.57 -16.19
N GLY A 401 0.72 9.76 -16.18
CA GLY A 401 -0.28 8.77 -16.57
C GLY A 401 -0.48 7.60 -15.60
N ALA A 402 0.32 7.48 -14.55
CA ALA A 402 0.24 6.38 -13.61
C ALA A 402 -0.79 6.62 -12.50
N ASP A 403 -1.41 5.54 -12.01
CA ASP A 403 -2.37 5.53 -10.91
C ASP A 403 -1.71 5.32 -9.54
N HIS A 404 -2.52 5.02 -8.52
CA HIS A 404 -2.06 4.79 -7.14
C HIS A 404 -1.09 3.61 -7.00
N ALA A 405 -1.21 2.57 -7.83
CA ALA A 405 -0.31 1.42 -7.84
C ALA A 405 0.92 1.64 -8.75
N LEU A 406 1.09 2.85 -9.28
CA LEU A 406 2.05 3.21 -10.33
C LEU A 406 1.82 2.44 -11.65
N ALA A 407 0.60 1.95 -11.87
CA ALA A 407 0.19 1.30 -13.11
C ALA A 407 -0.38 2.32 -14.10
N VAL A 408 -0.29 2.00 -15.39
CA VAL A 408 -0.86 2.79 -16.48
C VAL A 408 -1.96 1.99 -17.16
N ALA A 409 -3.14 2.59 -17.29
CA ALA A 409 -4.22 2.00 -18.06
C ALA A 409 -3.84 1.92 -19.55
N ARG A 410 -3.96 0.74 -20.16
CA ARG A 410 -3.81 0.56 -21.61
C ARG A 410 -5.18 0.39 -22.26
N ARG A 411 -5.43 1.16 -23.33
CA ARG A 411 -6.70 1.09 -24.08
C ARG A 411 -6.94 -0.28 -24.72
N GLU A 412 -5.88 -0.93 -25.18
CA GLU A 412 -5.95 -2.21 -25.91
C GLU A 412 -6.21 -3.42 -24.99
N ALA A 413 -5.91 -3.31 -23.70
CA ALA A 413 -6.02 -4.41 -22.74
C ALA A 413 -6.31 -3.87 -21.32
N PRO A 414 -7.51 -3.33 -21.07
CA PRO A 414 -7.83 -2.66 -19.80
C PRO A 414 -7.85 -3.61 -18.58
N ALA A 415 -7.96 -4.92 -18.81
CA ALA A 415 -7.94 -5.94 -17.76
C ALA A 415 -6.52 -6.38 -17.34
N VAL A 416 -5.48 -5.90 -18.04
CA VAL A 416 -4.09 -6.22 -17.76
C VAL A 416 -3.43 -5.03 -17.09
N GLU A 417 -3.03 -5.19 -15.84
CA GLU A 417 -2.27 -4.17 -15.14
C GLU A 417 -0.90 -4.03 -15.81
N THR A 418 -0.51 -2.79 -16.11
CA THR A 418 0.79 -2.50 -16.71
C THR A 418 1.52 -1.50 -15.83
N MET A 419 2.58 -1.91 -15.15
CA MET A 419 3.41 -0.99 -14.38
C MET A 419 4.04 0.06 -15.29
N SER A 420 4.07 1.31 -14.82
CA SER A 420 4.68 2.41 -15.56
C SER A 420 6.17 2.15 -15.82
N GLU A 421 6.61 2.32 -17.07
CA GLU A 421 8.02 2.22 -17.44
C GLU A 421 8.87 3.23 -16.69
N ASN A 422 8.39 4.48 -16.61
CA ASN A 422 9.10 5.53 -15.88
C ASN A 422 9.17 5.21 -14.39
N ALA A 423 8.14 4.60 -13.79
CA ALA A 423 8.20 4.18 -12.39
C ALA A 423 9.25 3.09 -12.18
N LEU A 424 9.19 2.00 -12.95
CA LEU A 424 10.13 0.89 -12.84
C LEU A 424 11.57 1.34 -13.10
N ARG A 425 11.80 2.12 -14.16
CA ARG A 425 13.14 2.64 -14.49
C ARG A 425 13.68 3.56 -13.40
N THR A 426 12.83 4.42 -12.83
CA THR A 426 13.25 5.33 -11.76
C THR A 426 13.58 4.56 -10.48
N LEU A 427 12.74 3.59 -10.10
CA LEU A 427 12.99 2.72 -8.95
C LEU A 427 14.30 1.96 -9.11
N THR A 428 14.46 1.23 -10.21
CA THR A 428 15.63 0.37 -10.46
C THR A 428 16.93 1.18 -10.57
N ALA A 429 16.93 2.33 -11.24
CA ALA A 429 18.10 3.21 -11.29
C ALA A 429 18.50 3.72 -9.90
N TRP A 430 17.51 4.02 -9.05
CA TRP A 430 17.77 4.45 -7.68
C TRP A 430 18.32 3.31 -6.81
N LEU A 431 17.79 2.09 -6.96
CA LEU A 431 18.30 0.89 -6.27
C LEU A 431 19.77 0.62 -6.62
N ILE A 432 20.14 0.70 -7.91
CA ILE A 432 21.53 0.58 -8.36
C ILE A 432 22.41 1.66 -7.73
N THR A 433 21.93 2.91 -7.70
CA THR A 433 22.70 4.03 -7.12
C THR A 433 22.96 3.81 -5.63
N LEU A 434 21.98 3.25 -4.91
CA LEU A 434 22.11 2.96 -3.49
C LEU A 434 23.01 1.76 -3.19
N GLU A 435 23.15 0.81 -4.12
CA GLU A 435 24.05 -0.35 -3.95
C GLU A 435 25.54 0.03 -4.06
N VAL A 436 25.84 1.11 -4.79
CA VAL A 436 27.21 1.62 -5.00
C VAL A 436 27.67 2.58 -3.89
N GLN A 437 26.73 3.15 -3.12
CA GLN A 437 27.00 4.02 -1.96
C GLN A 437 27.21 3.21 -0.69
#